data_AF-A0A0D8FSU9-F1
#
_entry.id   AF-A0A0D8FSU9-F1
#
_cell.length_a   1.000
_cell.length_b   1.000
_cell.length_c   1.000
_cell.angle_alpha   90.00
_cell.angle_beta   90.00
_cell.angle_gamma   90.00
#
_symmetry.space_group_name_H-M   'P 1'
#
loop_
_entity.id
_entity.type
_entity.pdbx_description
1 polymer ?
#
loop_
_entity_poly.entity_id
_entity_poly.type
_entity_poly.pdbx_seq_one_letter_code
_entity_poly.pdbx_strand_id
1 'polypeptide(L)' 'MNESSRQELDPNRLDDLFILGVDEISYRKHHNYLTLVTNHETGKIVYGAEGKVPRA' A
#
# COMPACT_ATOMS: atom_id res chain seq x y z
N MET A 1 5.36 -13.93 -17.84
CA MET A 1 4.80 -13.52 -16.53
C MET A 1 3.31 -13.58 -16.69
N ASN A 2 2.69 -14.56 -16.05
CA ASN A 2 1.36 -15.03 -16.38
C ASN A 2 0.37 -14.12 -15.63
N GLU A 3 -0.67 -13.61 -16.29
CA GLU A 3 -1.68 -12.71 -15.70
C GLU A 3 -2.46 -13.29 -14.51
N SER A 4 -2.23 -14.55 -14.16
CA SER A 4 -3.05 -15.37 -13.26
C SER A 4 -2.73 -15.26 -11.76
N SER A 5 -1.87 -14.35 -11.30
CA SER A 5 -1.51 -14.28 -9.88
C SER A 5 -1.54 -12.86 -9.29
N ARG A 6 -2.45 -12.00 -9.75
CA ARG A 6 -2.83 -10.83 -8.97
C ARG A 6 -3.86 -11.30 -7.94
N GLN A 7 -3.43 -11.47 -6.69
CA GLN A 7 -4.40 -11.58 -5.61
C GLN A 7 -5.15 -10.26 -5.54
N GLU A 8 -6.45 -10.32 -5.77
CA GLU A 8 -7.34 -9.18 -5.58
C GLU A 8 -7.40 -8.85 -4.09
N LEU A 9 -7.44 -7.56 -3.76
CA LEU A 9 -7.60 -7.13 -2.38
C LEU A 9 -8.99 -7.56 -1.90
N ASP A 10 -9.07 -8.07 -0.66
CA ASP A 10 -10.33 -8.41 -0.02
C ASP A 10 -11.26 -7.18 -0.05
N PRO A 11 -12.44 -7.21 -0.70
CA PRO A 11 -13.30 -6.03 -0.82
C PRO A 11 -13.72 -5.44 0.53
N ASN A 12 -13.73 -6.23 1.60
CA ASN A 12 -14.14 -5.81 2.94
C ASN A 12 -12.95 -5.30 3.79
N ARG A 13 -11.76 -5.13 3.20
CA ARG A 13 -10.53 -4.66 3.88
C ARG A 13 -10.63 -3.34 4.65
N LEU A 14 -11.66 -2.54 4.42
CA LEU A 14 -11.86 -1.25 5.09
C LEU A 14 -12.89 -1.31 6.23
N ASP A 15 -13.52 -2.46 6.43
CA ASP A 15 -14.45 -2.66 7.53
C ASP A 15 -13.69 -2.61 8.86
N ASP A 16 -14.27 -1.94 9.85
CA ASP A 16 -13.72 -1.76 11.21
C ASP A 16 -12.28 -1.21 11.25
N LEU A 17 -11.90 -0.40 10.27
CA LEU A 17 -10.56 0.16 10.13
C LEU A 17 -10.37 1.43 10.96
N PHE A 18 -10.17 1.28 12.27
CA PHE A 18 -10.08 2.42 13.21
C PHE A 18 -8.66 2.83 13.57
N ILE A 19 -7.72 1.87 13.64
CA ILE A 19 -6.31 2.13 13.97
C ILE A 19 -5.46 1.90 12.74
N LEU A 20 -4.82 2.98 12.26
CA LEU A 20 -4.16 3.02 10.96
C LEU A 20 -2.70 3.42 11.06
N GLY A 21 -1.86 2.68 10.35
CA GLY A 21 -0.47 3.05 10.07
C GLY A 21 -0.37 3.58 8.65
N VAL A 22 0.29 4.71 8.46
CA VAL A 22 0.52 5.31 7.15
C VAL A 22 2.01 5.57 7.01
N ASP A 23 2.60 4.95 5.99
CA ASP A 23 4.03 5.01 5.75
C ASP A 23 4.33 5.38 4.28
N GLU A 24 5.45 6.07 4.07
CA GLU A 24 6.03 6.28 2.75
C GLU A 24 7.41 5.61 2.69
N ILE A 25 7.53 4.59 1.84
CA ILE A 25 8.74 3.78 1.72
C ILE A 25 9.48 4.16 0.44
N SER A 26 10.70 4.66 0.58
CA SER A 26 11.59 4.83 -0.57
C SER A 26 12.11 3.48 -1.05
N TYR A 27 12.03 3.19 -2.35
CA TYR A 27 12.52 1.95 -2.93
C TYR A 27 13.30 2.19 -4.23
N ARG A 28 14.27 1.30 -4.48
CA ARG A 28 15.18 1.34 -5.63
C ARG A 28 15.94 2.68 -5.75
N LYS A 29 16.79 2.79 -6.77
CA LYS A 29 17.46 4.04 -7.13
C LYS A 29 16.46 5.00 -7.79
N HIS A 30 16.76 6.29 -7.76
CA HIS A 30 15.99 7.38 -8.40
C HIS A 30 14.70 7.82 -7.69
N HIS A 31 14.68 7.78 -6.35
CA HIS A 31 13.62 8.42 -5.55
C HIS A 31 12.21 7.92 -5.92
N ASN A 32 12.02 6.60 -5.98
CA ASN A 32 10.68 6.03 -6.07
C ASN A 32 10.14 5.84 -4.65
N TYR A 33 8.87 6.12 -4.47
CA TYR A 33 8.20 6.01 -3.18
C TYR A 33 6.93 5.19 -3.31
N LEU A 34 6.60 4.44 -2.27
CA LEU A 34 5.36 3.70 -2.15
C LEU A 34 4.65 4.17 -0.89
N THR A 35 3.43 4.65 -1.03
CA THR A 35 2.54 4.95 0.10
C THR A 35 1.79 3.69 0.47
N LEU A 36 1.82 3.32 1.74
CA LEU A 36 1.11 2.17 2.28
C LEU A 36 0.19 2.59 3.42
N VAL A 37 -0.97 1.93 3.49
CA VAL A 37 -1.88 2.03 4.65
C VAL A 37 -2.07 0.63 5.22
N THR A 38 -1.87 0.53 6.54
CA THR A 38 -1.95 -0.71 7.30
C THR A 38 -3.06 -0.63 8.33
N ASN A 39 -3.89 -1.67 8.44
CA ASN A 39 -4.72 -1.88 9.63
C ASN A 39 -3.79 -2.32 10.77
N HIS A 40 -3.60 -1.48 11.79
CA HIS A 40 -2.66 -1.74 12.87
C HIS A 40 -3.10 -2.88 13.81
N GLU A 41 -4.39 -3.18 13.88
CA GLU A 41 -4.91 -4.26 14.72
C GLU A 41 -4.64 -5.62 14.09
N THR A 42 -4.79 -5.74 12.78
CA THR A 42 -4.59 -7.00 12.04
C THR A 42 -3.21 -7.15 11.41
N GLY A 43 -2.45 -6.07 11.30
CA GLY A 43 -1.15 -6.01 10.62
C GLY A 43 -1.25 -6.12 9.09
N LYS A 44 -2.45 -6.03 8.50
CA LYS A 44 -2.65 -6.17 7.05
C LYS A 44 -2.52 -4.84 6.32
N ILE A 45 -1.92 -4.88 5.13
CA ILE A 45 -1.96 -3.76 4.18
C ILE A 45 -3.34 -3.72 3.53
N VAL A 46 -4.00 -2.57 3.62
CA VAL A 46 -5.36 -2.35 3.09
C VAL A 46 -5.38 -1.43 1.88
N TYR A 47 -4.29 -0.68 1.66
CA TYR A 47 -4.10 0.17 0.50
C TYR A 47 -2.61 0.34 0.18
N GLY A 48 -2.31 0.45 -1.12
CA GLY A 48 -0.99 0.80 -1.61
C GLY A 48 -1.12 1.63 -2.88
N ALA A 49 -0.31 2.68 -2.98
CA ALA A 49 -0.23 3.52 -4.17
C ALA A 49 1.19 4.01 -4.40
N GLU A 50 1.48 4.37 -5.65
CA GLU A 50 2.68 5.12 -5.98
C GLU A 50 2.74 6.38 -5.11
N GLY A 51 3.88 6.55 -4.44
CA GLY A 51 4.13 7.66 -3.54
C GLY A 51 4.56 8.90 -4.31
N LYS A 52 5.22 9.83 -3.61
CA LYS A 52 5.60 11.11 -4.18
C LYS A 52 6.44 10.97 -5.47
N VAL A 53 5.87 11.40 -6.60
CA VAL A 53 6.64 11.59 -7.83
C VAL A 53 7.37 12.95 -7.78
N PRO A 54 8.66 13.03 -8.16
CA PRO A 54 9.34 14.31 -8.30
C PRO A 54 8.58 15.21 -9.29
N ARG A 55 8.32 16.46 -8.91
CA ARG A 55 7.81 17.44 -9.88
C ARG A 55 8.95 17.81 -10.83
N ALA A 56 8.65 17.82 -12.13
CA ALA A 56 9.52 18.36 -13.18
C ALA A 56 9.62 19.88 -13.08
#